data_AF-A0A832D460-F1
#
_entry.id   AF-A0A832D460-F1
#
_cell.length_a   1.000
_cell.length_b   1.000
_cell.length_c   1.000
_cell.angle_alpha   90.00
_cell.angle_beta   90.00
_cell.angle_gamma   90.00
#
_symmetry.space_group_name_H-M   'P 1'
#
loop_
_entity.id
_entity.type
_entity.pdbx_description
1 polymer ?
#
loop_
_entity_poly.entity_id
_entity_poly.type
_entity_poly.pdbx_seq_one_letter_code
_entity_poly.pdbx_strand_id
1 'polypeptide(L)'
;MIDTLAIYEKLKEVMDPRAAEGVAEVLGNAVQQVQDSMTERWFRTLDAEIRGLREEIEERFARMQQTVEDILRVQRQHTEEIAELRQATQQNTQAIAELREMTQKNTQAIAELVQVTQQHSREIAELREMTQKNTQAIAELVQVTQQHSREIAELREMTQKNTQAIAELVQVTQQHSREIAELREMTQKNTEAIAELRQTVAELVQVTQQHSREIAELREMTQKNTEAIAELRQTVAELVQMTRQNTEAIAELRQTTQQHSEEISDLRRTVQELVEVQKQTQEDIRRLTWGLDDLRKQVGGLSMTIGYTLENAAYKALPHLLNRDYGLQIEGDLTRRFVEDNQGEHIEVNIFGQARRNGETLTIVGESKAQLSKNDVDSFLRRKIQRLQGRYPNLFPVLVVHMTSEWDVEAYARELGVAVYFSYQF
;
A
#
# COMPACT_ATOMS: atom_id res chain seq x y z
N MET A 1 -108.96 201.74 -72.41
CA MET A 1 -110.03 202.55 -73.03
C MET A 1 -109.36 203.82 -73.51
N ILE A 2 -109.14 203.95 -74.81
CA ILE A 2 -108.46 205.12 -75.39
C ILE A 2 -109.50 206.23 -75.54
N ASP A 3 -109.17 207.43 -75.07
CA ASP A 3 -110.05 208.58 -75.08
C ASP A 3 -110.04 209.26 -76.46
N THR A 4 -110.97 208.86 -77.32
CA THR A 4 -111.12 209.36 -78.70
C THR A 4 -111.45 210.85 -78.77
N LEU A 5 -112.03 211.41 -77.70
CA LEU A 5 -112.31 212.84 -77.58
C LEU A 5 -111.02 213.66 -77.49
N ALA A 6 -110.04 213.16 -76.72
CA ALA A 6 -108.73 213.79 -76.60
C ALA A 6 -107.93 213.78 -77.92
N ILE A 7 -108.17 212.80 -78.79
CA ILE A 7 -107.53 212.72 -80.12
C ILE A 7 -108.13 213.75 -81.07
N TYR A 8 -109.46 213.92 -81.07
CA TYR A 8 -110.16 214.92 -81.89
C TYR A 8 -109.75 216.36 -81.56
N GLU A 9 -109.72 216.71 -80.26
CA GLU A 9 -109.32 218.04 -79.78
C GLU A 9 -107.94 218.47 -80.30
N LYS A 10 -106.95 217.56 -80.26
CA LYS A 10 -105.59 217.82 -80.75
C LYS A 10 -105.48 217.94 -82.27
N LEU A 11 -106.29 217.19 -83.02
CA LEU A 11 -106.25 217.26 -84.49
C LEU A 11 -106.85 218.57 -85.01
N LYS A 12 -107.86 219.12 -84.33
CA LYS A 12 -108.54 220.36 -84.72
C LYS A 12 -107.64 221.61 -84.68
N GLU A 13 -106.53 221.58 -83.93
CA GLU A 13 -105.56 222.68 -83.89
C GLU A 13 -104.70 222.79 -85.16
N VAL A 14 -104.60 221.74 -85.97
CA VAL A 14 -103.63 221.64 -87.07
C VAL A 14 -104.28 221.38 -88.44
N MET A 15 -105.58 221.08 -88.47
CA MET A 15 -106.32 220.75 -89.69
C MET A 15 -107.80 221.18 -89.60
N ASP A 16 -108.45 221.24 -90.77
CA ASP A 16 -109.86 221.61 -90.87
C ASP A 16 -110.74 220.69 -89.98
N PRO A 17 -111.76 221.24 -89.28
CA PRO A 17 -112.59 220.49 -88.34
C PRO A 17 -113.21 219.20 -88.91
N ARG A 18 -113.57 219.17 -90.20
CA ARG A 18 -114.10 217.95 -90.84
C ARG A 18 -113.04 216.87 -91.06
N ALA A 19 -111.79 217.28 -91.30
CA ALA A 19 -110.68 216.34 -91.43
C ALA A 19 -110.27 215.76 -90.06
N ALA A 20 -110.30 216.57 -89.00
CA ALA A 20 -110.02 216.13 -87.63
C ALA A 20 -111.04 215.09 -87.13
N GLU A 21 -112.33 215.29 -87.44
CA GLU A 21 -113.41 214.33 -87.10
C GLU A 21 -113.20 212.99 -87.80
N GLY A 22 -112.88 213.00 -89.11
CA GLY A 22 -112.63 211.79 -89.88
C GLY A 22 -111.41 210.97 -89.40
N VAL A 23 -110.32 211.64 -88.98
CA VAL A 23 -109.13 210.92 -88.47
C VAL A 23 -109.36 210.35 -87.07
N ALA A 24 -110.05 211.10 -86.20
CA ALA A 24 -110.41 210.61 -84.87
C ALA A 24 -111.37 209.41 -84.93
N GLU A 25 -112.32 209.41 -85.88
CA GLU A 25 -113.23 208.30 -86.10
C GLU A 25 -112.49 207.05 -86.62
N VAL A 26 -111.55 207.19 -87.57
CA VAL A 26 -110.74 206.06 -88.07
C VAL A 26 -109.82 205.49 -86.98
N LEU A 27 -109.19 206.34 -86.17
CA LEU A 27 -108.33 205.88 -85.06
C LEU A 27 -109.15 205.23 -83.94
N GLY A 28 -110.33 205.77 -83.62
CA GLY A 28 -111.27 205.18 -82.70
C GLY A 28 -111.70 203.78 -83.16
N ASN A 29 -112.06 203.65 -84.44
CA ASN A 29 -112.42 202.36 -85.02
C ASN A 29 -111.24 201.38 -85.04
N ALA A 30 -110.03 201.82 -85.36
CA ALA A 30 -108.85 200.95 -85.39
C ALA A 30 -108.46 200.43 -84.00
N VAL A 31 -108.53 201.28 -82.97
CA VAL A 31 -108.25 200.88 -81.59
C VAL A 31 -109.33 199.93 -81.07
N GLN A 32 -110.59 200.24 -81.33
CA GLN A 32 -111.70 199.36 -80.94
C GLN A 32 -111.54 197.98 -81.60
N GLN A 33 -111.10 197.93 -82.85
CA GLN A 33 -110.84 196.68 -83.56
C GLN A 33 -109.68 195.87 -82.95
N VAL A 34 -108.61 196.51 -82.46
CA VAL A 34 -107.52 195.82 -81.75
C VAL A 34 -107.99 195.31 -80.39
N GLN A 35 -108.77 196.10 -79.66
CA GLN A 35 -109.28 195.73 -78.34
C GLN A 35 -110.32 194.59 -78.43
N ASP A 36 -111.14 194.58 -79.49
CA ASP A 36 -112.07 193.48 -79.79
C ASP A 36 -111.32 192.23 -80.33
N SER A 37 -110.14 192.40 -80.97
CA SER A 37 -109.32 191.28 -81.45
C SER A 37 -108.61 190.51 -80.33
N MET A 38 -108.35 191.16 -79.18
CA MET A 38 -107.89 190.49 -77.95
C MET A 38 -109.07 189.82 -77.23
N THR A 39 -109.61 188.77 -77.86
CA THR A 39 -110.76 188.02 -77.32
C THR A 39 -110.35 187.12 -76.15
N GLU A 40 -111.29 186.89 -75.24
CA GLU A 40 -111.26 185.96 -74.09
C GLU A 40 -110.71 184.55 -74.43
N ARG A 41 -110.73 184.16 -75.71
CA ARG A 41 -110.18 182.91 -76.26
C ARG A 41 -108.69 182.72 -76.00
N TRP A 42 -107.87 183.77 -76.14
CA TRP A 42 -106.41 183.63 -75.99
C TRP A 42 -106.03 183.33 -74.54
N PHE A 43 -106.62 184.04 -73.56
CA PHE A 43 -106.41 183.79 -72.13
C PHE A 43 -106.89 182.40 -71.70
N ARG A 44 -108.02 181.92 -72.23
CA ARG A 44 -108.50 180.55 -71.96
C ARG A 44 -107.54 179.47 -72.47
N THR A 45 -106.85 179.73 -73.58
CA THR A 45 -105.89 178.78 -74.17
C THR A 45 -104.61 178.72 -73.34
N LEU A 46 -104.08 179.88 -72.92
CA LEU A 46 -102.91 179.95 -72.05
C LEU A 46 -103.15 179.30 -70.68
N ASP A 47 -104.33 179.51 -70.08
CA ASP A 47 -104.68 178.90 -68.79
C ASP A 47 -104.80 177.36 -68.91
N ALA A 48 -105.27 176.86 -70.05
CA ALA A 48 -105.31 175.44 -70.34
C ALA A 48 -103.90 174.83 -70.50
N GLU A 49 -102.98 175.52 -71.19
CA GLU A 49 -101.58 175.09 -71.32
C GLU A 49 -100.84 175.11 -69.97
N ILE A 50 -101.04 176.16 -69.16
CA ILE A 50 -100.49 176.24 -67.80
C ILE A 50 -101.03 175.13 -66.92
N ARG A 51 -102.34 174.82 -67.02
CA ARG A 51 -102.94 173.66 -66.33
C ARG A 51 -102.34 172.35 -66.79
N GLY A 52 -102.19 172.14 -68.09
CA GLY A 52 -101.59 170.93 -68.66
C GLY A 52 -100.14 170.74 -68.22
N LEU A 53 -99.33 171.80 -68.25
CA LEU A 53 -97.96 171.78 -67.74
C LEU A 53 -97.90 171.49 -66.23
N ARG A 54 -98.81 172.08 -65.45
CA ARG A 54 -98.92 171.81 -64.01
C ARG A 54 -99.26 170.35 -63.74
N GLU A 55 -100.23 169.79 -64.46
CA GLU A 55 -100.60 168.38 -64.37
C GLU A 55 -99.43 167.47 -64.78
N GLU A 56 -98.69 167.78 -65.85
CA GLU A 56 -97.53 166.99 -66.26
C GLU A 56 -96.37 167.06 -65.25
N ILE A 57 -96.15 168.23 -64.62
CA ILE A 57 -95.17 168.40 -63.55
C ILE A 57 -95.57 167.58 -62.31
N GLU A 58 -96.84 167.65 -61.89
CA GLU A 58 -97.35 166.86 -60.76
C GLU A 58 -97.25 165.36 -61.06
N GLU A 59 -97.56 164.94 -62.28
CA GLU A 59 -97.43 163.54 -62.69
C GLU A 59 -95.97 163.09 -62.70
N ARG A 60 -95.04 163.93 -63.20
CA ARG A 60 -93.59 163.66 -63.13
C ARG A 60 -93.09 163.63 -61.69
N PHE A 61 -93.60 164.50 -60.83
CA PHE A 61 -93.23 164.54 -59.41
C PHE A 61 -93.73 163.29 -58.68
N ALA A 62 -94.97 162.88 -58.92
CA ALA A 62 -95.54 161.64 -58.39
C ALA A 62 -94.77 160.40 -58.88
N ARG A 63 -94.42 160.34 -60.18
CA ARG A 63 -93.56 159.27 -60.71
C ARG A 63 -92.18 159.28 -60.06
N MET A 64 -91.60 160.46 -59.84
CA MET A 64 -90.30 160.58 -59.18
C MET A 64 -90.36 160.14 -57.71
N GLN A 65 -91.39 160.55 -56.97
CA GLN A 65 -91.63 160.07 -55.60
C GLN A 65 -91.75 158.55 -55.56
N GLN A 66 -92.52 157.96 -56.47
CA GLN A 66 -92.66 156.51 -56.59
C GLN A 66 -91.31 155.83 -56.85
N THR A 67 -90.50 156.35 -57.78
CA THR A 67 -89.16 155.78 -58.04
C THR A 67 -88.22 155.90 -56.86
N VAL A 68 -88.29 156.99 -56.09
CA VAL A 68 -87.47 157.16 -54.87
C VAL A 68 -87.91 156.16 -53.81
N GLU A 69 -89.21 155.94 -53.63
CA GLU A 69 -89.73 154.93 -52.71
C GLU A 69 -89.30 153.51 -53.12
N ASP A 70 -89.37 153.19 -54.42
CA ASP A 70 -88.92 151.90 -54.96
C ASP A 70 -87.41 151.69 -54.73
N ILE A 71 -86.59 152.73 -54.97
CA ILE A 71 -85.15 152.68 -54.68
C ILE A 71 -84.89 152.49 -53.19
N LEU A 72 -85.59 153.20 -52.31
CA LEU A 72 -85.44 153.04 -50.87
C LEU A 72 -85.88 151.65 -50.38
N ARG A 73 -86.89 151.06 -51.01
CA ARG A 73 -87.29 149.67 -50.74
C ARG A 73 -86.19 148.70 -51.14
N VAL A 74 -85.67 148.80 -52.37
CA VAL A 74 -84.57 147.95 -52.86
C VAL A 74 -83.31 148.15 -52.01
N GLN A 75 -82.99 149.39 -51.62
CA GLN A 75 -81.85 149.68 -50.78
C GLN A 75 -81.96 149.04 -49.39
N ARG A 76 -83.17 149.01 -48.81
CA ARG A 76 -83.43 148.29 -47.56
C ARG A 76 -83.24 146.79 -47.74
N GLN A 77 -83.81 146.21 -48.81
CA GLN A 77 -83.64 144.79 -49.13
C GLN A 77 -82.17 144.41 -49.30
N HIS A 78 -81.40 145.17 -50.10
CA HIS A 78 -79.96 144.94 -50.22
C HIS A 78 -79.22 145.10 -48.89
N THR A 79 -79.63 146.03 -48.03
CA THR A 79 -79.00 146.19 -46.71
C THR A 79 -79.24 144.96 -45.82
N GLU A 80 -80.45 144.40 -45.87
CA GLU A 80 -80.82 143.16 -45.17
C GLU A 80 -80.06 141.96 -45.74
N GLU A 81 -80.02 141.78 -47.07
CA GLU A 81 -79.26 140.72 -47.74
C GLU A 81 -77.75 140.82 -47.45
N ILE A 82 -77.19 142.03 -47.45
CA ILE A 82 -75.78 142.25 -47.08
C ILE A 82 -75.54 141.88 -45.61
N ALA A 83 -76.49 142.15 -44.71
CA ALA A 83 -76.38 141.77 -43.31
C ALA A 83 -76.41 140.24 -43.14
N GLU A 84 -77.30 139.55 -43.83
CA GLU A 84 -77.38 138.08 -43.85
C GLU A 84 -76.09 137.46 -44.44
N LEU A 85 -75.60 137.99 -45.56
CA LEU A 85 -74.35 137.55 -46.18
C LEU A 85 -73.14 137.76 -45.26
N ARG A 86 -73.10 138.87 -44.51
CA ARG A 86 -72.05 139.13 -43.51
C ARG A 86 -72.12 138.11 -42.38
N GLN A 87 -73.31 137.83 -41.87
CA GLN A 87 -73.50 136.81 -40.82
C GLN A 87 -73.08 135.43 -41.31
N ALA A 88 -73.50 135.02 -42.51
CA ALA A 88 -73.11 133.76 -43.11
C ALA A 88 -71.58 133.69 -43.34
N THR A 89 -70.96 134.78 -43.79
CA THR A 89 -69.50 134.87 -43.95
C THR A 89 -68.78 134.72 -42.62
N GLN A 90 -69.29 135.34 -41.54
CA GLN A 90 -68.73 135.22 -40.20
C GLN A 90 -68.84 133.78 -39.69
N GLN A 91 -70.01 133.15 -39.84
CA GLN A 91 -70.22 131.74 -39.46
C GLN A 91 -69.30 130.80 -40.24
N ASN A 92 -69.17 130.99 -41.55
CA ASN A 92 -68.25 130.22 -42.38
C ASN A 92 -66.79 130.43 -41.95
N THR A 93 -66.42 131.65 -41.58
CA THR A 93 -65.06 131.94 -41.09
C THR A 93 -64.77 131.21 -39.78
N GLN A 94 -65.74 131.17 -38.86
CA GLN A 94 -65.64 130.41 -37.61
C GLN A 94 -65.54 128.90 -37.87
N ALA A 95 -66.42 128.34 -38.72
CA ALA A 95 -66.39 126.92 -39.08
C ALA A 95 -65.06 126.52 -39.75
N ILE A 96 -64.50 127.38 -40.62
CA ILE A 96 -63.18 127.15 -41.23
C ILE A 96 -62.07 127.17 -40.17
N ALA A 97 -62.15 128.05 -39.17
CA ALA A 97 -61.17 128.09 -38.08
C ALA A 97 -61.21 126.80 -37.24
N GLU A 98 -62.40 126.32 -36.87
CA GLU A 98 -62.58 125.06 -36.14
C GLU A 98 -62.08 123.84 -36.95
N LEU A 99 -62.41 123.79 -38.24
CA LEU A 99 -61.92 122.73 -39.14
C LEU A 99 -60.40 122.75 -39.28
N ARG A 100 -59.78 123.94 -39.31
CA ARG A 100 -58.31 124.06 -39.33
C ARG A 100 -57.69 123.56 -38.04
N GLU A 101 -58.26 123.90 -36.89
CA GLU A 101 -57.78 123.41 -35.59
C GLU A 101 -57.90 121.89 -35.50
N MET A 102 -59.03 121.33 -35.93
CA MET A 102 -59.23 119.88 -35.97
C MET A 102 -58.26 119.19 -36.93
N THR A 103 -58.02 119.79 -38.12
CA THR A 103 -57.05 119.27 -39.09
C THR A 103 -55.64 119.28 -38.53
N GLN A 104 -55.26 120.32 -37.79
CA GLN A 104 -53.96 120.41 -37.12
C GLN A 104 -53.82 119.33 -36.05
N LYS A 105 -54.83 119.14 -35.19
CA LYS A 105 -54.86 118.08 -34.17
C LYS A 105 -54.75 116.69 -34.81
N ASN A 106 -55.50 116.44 -35.88
CA ASN A 106 -55.43 115.18 -36.61
C ASN A 106 -54.06 114.96 -37.25
N THR A 107 -53.43 116.02 -37.80
CA THR A 107 -52.08 115.94 -38.37
C THR A 107 -51.05 115.59 -37.31
N GLN A 108 -51.15 116.18 -36.11
CA GLN A 108 -50.29 115.86 -34.97
C GLN A 108 -50.49 114.40 -34.52
N ALA A 109 -51.74 113.95 -34.34
CA ALA A 109 -52.05 112.58 -33.97
C ALA A 109 -51.53 111.56 -35.00
N ILE A 110 -51.64 111.86 -36.31
CA ILE A 110 -51.08 111.02 -37.37
C ILE A 110 -49.55 110.98 -37.27
N ALA A 111 -48.88 112.10 -37.00
CA ALA A 111 -47.43 112.14 -36.84
C ALA A 111 -46.96 111.27 -35.65
N GLU A 112 -47.65 111.33 -34.52
CA GLU A 112 -47.40 110.48 -33.35
C GLU A 112 -47.60 108.99 -33.68
N LEU A 113 -48.69 108.64 -34.35
CA LEU A 113 -48.95 107.27 -34.79
C LEU A 113 -47.87 106.74 -35.75
N VAL A 114 -47.38 107.58 -36.66
CA VAL A 114 -46.27 107.23 -37.56
C VAL A 114 -45.00 106.96 -36.76
N GLN A 115 -44.67 107.80 -35.77
CA GLN A 115 -43.48 107.58 -34.92
C GLN A 115 -43.58 106.27 -34.14
N VAL A 116 -44.72 106.01 -33.50
CA VAL A 116 -44.96 104.76 -32.76
C VAL A 116 -44.87 103.55 -33.69
N THR A 117 -45.45 103.64 -34.89
CA THR A 117 -45.37 102.56 -35.89
C THR A 117 -43.94 102.28 -36.34
N GLN A 118 -43.13 103.33 -36.53
CA GLN A 118 -41.71 103.19 -36.86
C GLN A 118 -40.93 102.56 -35.70
N GLN A 119 -41.22 102.94 -34.45
CA GLN A 119 -40.59 102.34 -33.28
C GLN A 119 -40.91 100.84 -33.17
N HIS A 120 -42.19 100.46 -33.23
CA HIS A 120 -42.58 99.04 -33.22
C HIS A 120 -41.96 98.27 -34.39
N SER A 121 -41.82 98.88 -35.56
CA SER A 121 -41.15 98.24 -36.70
C SER A 121 -39.68 97.92 -36.42
N ARG A 122 -38.97 98.79 -35.67
CA ARG A 122 -37.58 98.54 -35.24
C ARG A 122 -37.53 97.43 -34.19
N GLU A 123 -38.39 97.48 -33.18
CA GLU A 123 -38.47 96.45 -32.13
C GLU A 123 -38.79 95.06 -32.72
N ILE A 124 -39.70 94.99 -33.70
CA ILE A 124 -40.00 93.75 -34.43
C ILE A 124 -38.78 93.25 -35.21
N ALA A 125 -37.98 94.14 -35.82
CA ALA A 125 -36.77 93.76 -36.53
C ALA A 125 -35.72 93.16 -35.58
N GLU A 126 -35.50 93.79 -34.42
CA GLU A 126 -34.59 93.30 -33.38
C GLU A 126 -35.05 91.93 -32.82
N LEU A 127 -36.34 91.77 -32.53
CA LEU A 127 -36.91 90.51 -32.08
C LEU A 127 -36.75 89.40 -33.13
N ARG A 128 -36.89 89.71 -34.43
CA ARG A 128 -36.64 88.75 -35.51
C ARG A 128 -35.18 88.33 -35.56
N GLU A 129 -34.24 89.26 -35.44
CA GLU A 129 -32.81 88.95 -35.40
C GLU A 129 -32.48 88.05 -34.21
N MET A 130 -33.02 88.37 -33.03
CA MET A 130 -32.82 87.54 -31.83
C MET A 130 -33.44 86.15 -32.01
N THR A 131 -34.63 86.06 -32.59
CA THR A 131 -35.29 84.78 -32.88
C THR A 131 -34.46 83.94 -33.84
N GLN A 132 -33.87 84.55 -34.87
CA GLN A 132 -32.98 83.87 -35.81
C GLN A 132 -31.73 83.33 -35.12
N LYS A 133 -31.06 84.16 -34.31
CA LYS A 133 -29.88 83.73 -33.53
C LYS A 133 -30.21 82.58 -32.59
N ASN A 134 -31.34 82.65 -31.89
CA ASN A 134 -31.80 81.56 -31.02
C ASN A 134 -32.10 80.29 -31.81
N THR A 135 -32.70 80.40 -33.00
CA THR A 135 -32.97 79.25 -33.87
C THR A 135 -31.68 78.57 -34.32
N GLN A 136 -30.65 79.35 -34.67
CA GLN A 136 -29.33 78.84 -35.04
C GLN A 136 -28.65 78.14 -33.84
N ALA A 137 -28.65 78.77 -32.66
CA ALA A 137 -28.09 78.17 -31.45
C ALA A 137 -28.79 76.86 -31.07
N ILE A 138 -30.12 76.79 -31.20
CA ILE A 138 -30.88 75.55 -30.99
C ILE A 138 -30.46 74.47 -32.00
N ALA A 139 -30.29 74.81 -33.27
CA ALA A 139 -29.86 73.87 -34.29
C ALA A 139 -28.45 73.28 -34.00
N GLU A 140 -27.52 74.12 -33.55
CA GLU A 140 -26.18 73.69 -33.10
C GLU A 140 -26.27 72.75 -31.89
N LEU A 141 -27.07 73.10 -30.88
CA LEU A 141 -27.28 72.24 -29.70
C LEU A 141 -27.89 70.88 -30.08
N VAL A 142 -28.82 70.85 -31.03
CA VAL A 142 -29.40 69.60 -31.55
C VAL A 142 -28.32 68.75 -32.23
N GLN A 143 -27.46 69.34 -33.05
CA GLN A 143 -26.34 68.63 -33.69
C GLN A 143 -25.39 68.02 -32.66
N VAL A 144 -24.95 68.81 -31.67
CA VAL A 144 -24.08 68.33 -30.59
C VAL A 144 -24.75 67.21 -29.80
N THR A 145 -26.04 67.34 -29.49
CA THR A 145 -26.79 66.30 -28.78
C THR A 145 -26.87 65.00 -29.58
N GLN A 146 -27.07 65.08 -30.90
CA GLN A 146 -27.05 63.91 -31.78
C GLN A 146 -25.67 63.26 -31.83
N GLN A 147 -24.60 64.05 -31.89
CA GLN A 147 -23.23 63.54 -31.86
C GLN A 147 -22.94 62.79 -30.55
N HIS A 148 -23.20 63.41 -29.39
CA HIS A 148 -23.03 62.74 -28.10
C HIS A 148 -23.89 61.48 -27.98
N SER A 149 -25.09 61.47 -28.56
CA SER A 149 -25.95 60.27 -28.58
C SER A 149 -25.31 59.11 -29.35
N ARG A 150 -24.60 59.39 -30.46
CA ARG A 150 -23.85 58.38 -31.23
C ARG A 150 -22.64 57.88 -30.45
N GLU A 151 -21.85 58.77 -29.87
CA GLU A 151 -20.69 58.42 -29.04
C GLU A 151 -21.09 57.55 -27.84
N ILE A 152 -22.21 57.88 -27.17
CA ILE A 152 -22.77 57.06 -26.09
C ILE A 152 -23.18 55.68 -26.60
N ALA A 153 -23.74 55.56 -27.80
CA ALA A 153 -24.12 54.27 -28.38
C ALA A 153 -22.88 53.40 -28.66
N GLU A 154 -21.82 53.98 -29.24
CA GLU A 154 -20.55 53.29 -29.49
C GLU A 154 -19.87 52.85 -28.18
N LEU A 155 -19.84 53.72 -27.17
CA LEU A 155 -19.31 53.38 -25.84
C LEU A 155 -20.11 52.24 -25.18
N ARG A 156 -21.43 52.21 -25.34
CA ARG A 156 -22.27 51.11 -24.86
C ARG A 156 -21.96 49.80 -25.56
N GLU A 157 -21.78 49.82 -26.88
CA GLU A 157 -21.40 48.63 -27.64
C GLU A 157 -20.03 48.11 -27.19
N MET A 158 -19.05 48.99 -27.03
CA MET A 158 -17.72 48.62 -26.52
C MET A 158 -17.79 48.05 -25.10
N THR A 159 -18.59 48.66 -24.22
CA THR A 159 -18.82 48.17 -22.85
C THR A 159 -19.44 46.77 -22.85
N GLN A 160 -20.40 46.51 -23.74
CA GLN A 160 -21.01 45.20 -23.90
C GLN A 160 -19.99 44.15 -24.37
N LYS A 161 -19.18 44.45 -25.39
CA LYS A 161 -18.11 43.57 -25.87
C LYS A 161 -17.10 43.25 -24.76
N ASN A 162 -16.69 44.27 -24.00
CA ASN A 162 -15.80 44.07 -22.86
C ASN A 162 -16.43 43.20 -21.77
N THR A 163 -17.72 43.35 -21.49
CA THR A 163 -18.43 42.53 -20.51
C THR A 163 -18.50 41.06 -20.96
N GLN A 164 -18.73 40.81 -22.25
CA GLN A 164 -18.69 39.45 -22.82
C GLN A 164 -17.29 38.84 -22.72
N ALA A 165 -16.25 39.57 -23.10
CA ALA A 165 -14.86 39.10 -23.00
C ALA A 165 -14.46 38.79 -21.54
N ILE A 166 -14.89 39.62 -20.57
CA ILE A 166 -14.67 39.35 -19.14
C ILE A 166 -15.40 38.07 -18.72
N ALA A 167 -16.64 37.85 -19.16
CA ALA A 167 -17.38 36.63 -18.84
C ALA A 167 -16.69 35.37 -19.38
N GLU A 168 -16.16 35.41 -20.61
CA GLU A 168 -15.38 34.31 -21.19
C GLU A 168 -14.10 34.03 -20.39
N LEU A 169 -13.35 35.08 -20.01
CA LEU A 169 -12.15 34.94 -19.18
C LEU A 169 -12.47 34.33 -17.81
N VAL A 170 -13.60 34.69 -17.19
CA VAL A 170 -14.05 34.09 -15.93
C VAL A 170 -14.33 32.60 -16.11
N GLN A 171 -15.01 32.19 -17.19
CA GLN A 171 -15.27 30.77 -17.48
C GLN A 171 -13.97 29.98 -17.66
N VAL A 172 -13.02 30.49 -18.44
CA VAL A 172 -11.71 29.85 -18.64
C VAL A 172 -10.95 29.74 -17.32
N THR A 173 -10.99 30.78 -16.48
CA THR A 173 -10.34 30.78 -15.16
C THR A 173 -10.95 29.72 -14.22
N GLN A 174 -12.27 29.57 -14.24
CA GLN A 174 -12.95 28.52 -13.47
C GLN A 174 -12.57 27.12 -13.95
N GLN A 175 -12.47 26.92 -15.27
CA GLN A 175 -12.07 25.64 -15.85
C GLN A 175 -10.63 25.27 -15.45
N HIS A 176 -9.67 26.18 -15.61
CA HIS A 176 -8.29 25.94 -15.14
C HIS A 176 -8.23 25.68 -13.63
N SER A 177 -9.07 26.34 -12.83
CA SER A 177 -9.11 26.08 -11.39
C SER A 177 -9.55 24.66 -11.06
N ARG A 178 -10.48 24.07 -11.84
CA ARG A 178 -10.89 22.66 -11.71
C ARG A 178 -9.78 21.71 -12.13
N GLU A 179 -9.14 21.95 -13.26
CA GLU A 179 -8.02 21.14 -13.77
C GLU A 179 -6.84 21.13 -12.78
N ILE A 180 -6.52 22.29 -12.17
CA ILE A 180 -5.51 22.38 -11.11
C ILE A 180 -5.92 21.55 -9.89
N ALA A 181 -7.20 21.54 -9.50
CA ALA A 181 -7.67 20.73 -8.38
C ALA A 181 -7.53 19.23 -8.67
N GLU A 182 -7.89 18.77 -9.86
CA GLU A 182 -7.73 17.38 -10.30
C GLU A 182 -6.25 16.97 -10.34
N LEU A 183 -5.38 17.83 -10.87
CA LEU A 183 -3.93 17.58 -10.89
C LEU A 183 -3.35 17.49 -9.48
N ARG A 184 -3.84 18.30 -8.53
CA ARG A 184 -3.43 18.22 -7.12
C ARG A 184 -3.85 16.91 -6.49
N GLU A 185 -5.07 16.45 -6.73
CA GLU A 185 -5.56 15.15 -6.25
C GLU A 185 -4.71 14.00 -6.80
N MET A 186 -4.43 14.00 -8.10
CA MET A 186 -3.55 13.01 -8.73
C MET A 186 -2.13 13.05 -8.15
N THR A 187 -1.59 14.24 -7.92
CA THR A 187 -0.27 14.42 -7.29
C THR A 187 -0.26 13.86 -5.87
N GLN A 188 -1.32 14.07 -5.10
CA GLN A 188 -1.46 13.51 -3.75
C GLN A 188 -1.50 11.98 -3.78
N LYS A 189 -2.34 11.38 -4.63
CA LYS A 189 -2.41 9.92 -4.81
C LYS A 189 -1.06 9.32 -5.21
N ASN A 190 -0.34 9.97 -6.13
CA ASN A 190 1.00 9.53 -6.50
C ASN A 190 2.00 9.65 -5.33
N THR A 191 1.88 10.69 -4.50
CA THR A 191 2.72 10.87 -3.32
C THR A 191 2.48 9.76 -2.29
N GLU A 192 1.22 9.41 -2.05
CA GLU A 192 0.82 8.31 -1.16
C GLU A 192 1.34 6.96 -1.70
N ALA A 193 1.15 6.67 -2.98
CA ALA A 193 1.67 5.45 -3.62
C ALA A 193 3.21 5.35 -3.55
N ILE A 194 3.92 6.47 -3.73
CA ILE A 194 5.38 6.51 -3.56
C ILE A 194 5.78 6.22 -2.11
N ALA A 195 5.00 6.68 -1.12
CA ALA A 195 5.28 6.40 0.29
C ALA A 195 5.10 4.91 0.61
N GLU A 196 4.04 4.27 0.10
CA GLU A 196 3.82 2.82 0.23
C GLU A 196 4.93 2.01 -0.45
N LEU A 197 5.35 2.41 -1.65
CA LEU A 197 6.48 1.79 -2.35
C LEU A 197 7.78 1.93 -1.56
N ARG A 198 8.02 3.07 -0.92
CA ARG A 198 9.20 3.25 -0.05
C ARG A 198 9.17 2.33 1.16
N GLN A 199 8.00 2.13 1.77
CA GLN A 199 7.86 1.21 2.89
C GLN A 199 8.14 -0.24 2.47
N THR A 200 7.53 -0.70 1.38
CA THR A 200 7.76 -2.06 0.86
C THR A 200 9.22 -2.29 0.46
N VAL A 201 9.88 -1.29 -0.13
CA VAL A 201 11.33 -1.35 -0.40
C VAL A 201 12.14 -1.45 0.89
N ALA A 202 11.79 -0.69 1.94
CA ALA A 202 12.47 -0.78 3.23
C ALA A 202 12.32 -2.16 3.88
N GLU A 203 11.13 -2.76 3.82
CA GLU A 203 10.87 -4.13 4.28
C GLU A 203 11.70 -5.16 3.50
N LEU A 204 11.74 -5.05 2.16
CA LEU A 204 12.58 -5.90 1.31
C LEU A 204 14.07 -5.79 1.64
N VAL A 205 14.56 -4.59 1.94
CA VAL A 205 15.95 -4.37 2.37
C VAL A 205 16.22 -5.10 3.69
N GLN A 206 15.29 -5.03 4.67
CA GLN A 206 15.44 -5.77 5.93
C GLN A 206 15.48 -7.28 5.73
N VAL A 207 14.55 -7.82 4.93
CA VAL A 207 14.52 -9.26 4.58
C VAL A 207 15.82 -9.66 3.89
N THR A 208 16.32 -8.85 2.97
CA THR A 208 17.58 -9.10 2.26
C THR A 208 18.78 -9.11 3.22
N GLN A 209 18.81 -8.19 4.20
CA GLN A 209 19.84 -8.20 5.24
C GLN A 209 19.76 -9.45 6.12
N GLN A 210 18.56 -9.89 6.49
CA GLN A 210 18.37 -11.10 7.27
C GLN A 210 18.86 -12.34 6.50
N HIS A 211 18.42 -12.53 5.25
CA HIS A 211 18.91 -13.62 4.41
C HIS A 211 20.44 -13.56 4.24
N SER A 212 21.03 -12.37 4.13
CA SER A 212 22.49 -12.22 4.06
C SER A 212 23.20 -12.74 5.31
N ARG A 213 22.62 -12.53 6.50
CA ARG A 213 23.14 -13.08 7.78
C ARG A 213 22.99 -14.60 7.83
N GLU A 214 21.82 -15.12 7.49
CA GLU A 214 21.55 -16.57 7.45
C GLU A 214 22.50 -17.29 6.48
N ILE A 215 22.77 -16.70 5.31
CA ILE A 215 23.75 -17.22 4.35
C ILE A 215 25.16 -17.21 4.95
N ALA A 216 25.54 -16.17 5.71
CA ALA A 216 26.85 -16.12 6.37
C ALA A 216 27.00 -17.22 7.44
N GLU A 217 25.97 -17.45 8.25
CA GLU A 217 25.93 -18.53 9.24
C GLU A 217 26.01 -19.92 8.58
N LEU A 218 25.24 -20.13 7.51
CA LEU A 218 25.30 -21.37 6.72
C LEU A 218 26.68 -21.60 6.11
N ARG A 219 27.35 -20.55 5.63
CA ARG A 219 28.72 -20.64 5.13
C ARG A 219 29.69 -21.03 6.23
N GLU A 220 29.59 -20.45 7.42
CA GLU A 220 30.42 -20.83 8.57
C GLU A 220 30.21 -22.29 8.96
N MET A 221 28.94 -22.74 9.02
CA MET A 221 28.64 -24.14 9.32
C MET A 221 29.16 -25.09 8.23
N THR A 222 29.05 -24.70 6.96
CA THR A 222 29.60 -25.47 5.84
C THR A 222 31.13 -25.57 5.93
N GLN A 223 31.81 -24.49 6.33
CA GLN A 223 33.25 -24.49 6.55
C GLN A 223 33.65 -25.45 7.69
N LYS A 224 32.99 -25.37 8.85
CA LYS A 224 33.22 -26.30 9.98
C LYS A 224 32.99 -27.76 9.58
N ASN A 225 31.92 -28.03 8.83
CA ASN A 225 31.66 -29.38 8.31
C ASN A 225 32.76 -29.82 7.34
N THR A 226 33.27 -28.92 6.50
CA THR A 226 34.37 -29.21 5.57
C THR A 226 35.66 -29.57 6.32
N GLU A 227 35.99 -28.83 7.38
CA GLU A 227 37.12 -29.11 8.28
C GLU A 227 36.96 -30.46 8.99
N ALA A 228 35.78 -30.71 9.58
CA ALA A 228 35.49 -32.00 10.22
C ALA A 228 35.58 -33.19 9.24
N ILE A 229 35.13 -33.02 7.99
CA ILE A 229 35.29 -34.04 6.94
C ILE A 229 36.77 -34.25 6.60
N ALA A 230 37.59 -33.20 6.61
CA ALA A 230 39.03 -33.33 6.36
C ALA A 230 39.74 -34.11 7.49
N GLU A 231 39.41 -33.83 8.75
CA GLU A 231 39.92 -34.59 9.91
C GLU A 231 39.47 -36.06 9.86
N LEU A 232 38.20 -36.32 9.56
CA LEU A 232 37.70 -37.68 9.38
C LEU A 232 38.42 -38.40 8.24
N ARG A 233 38.72 -37.72 7.13
CA ARG A 233 39.51 -38.32 6.04
C ARG A 233 40.92 -38.69 6.47
N GLN A 234 41.57 -37.86 7.29
CA GLN A 234 42.89 -38.16 7.83
C GLN A 234 42.86 -39.39 8.74
N THR A 235 41.92 -39.44 9.69
CA THR A 235 41.77 -40.60 10.59
C THR A 235 41.46 -41.89 9.82
N VAL A 236 40.62 -41.82 8.77
CA VAL A 236 40.37 -42.97 7.89
C VAL A 236 41.64 -43.40 7.16
N ALA A 237 42.45 -42.47 6.66
CA ALA A 237 43.72 -42.79 6.01
C ALA A 237 44.70 -43.50 6.98
N GLU A 238 44.80 -43.03 8.22
CA GLU A 238 45.60 -43.65 9.28
C GLU A 238 45.09 -45.07 9.61
N LEU A 239 43.77 -45.25 9.73
CA LEU A 239 43.16 -46.56 9.95
C LEU A 239 43.40 -47.52 8.77
N VAL A 240 43.35 -47.04 7.53
CA VAL A 240 43.68 -47.84 6.33
C VAL A 240 45.15 -48.27 6.38
N GLN A 241 46.06 -47.37 6.74
CA GLN A 241 47.48 -47.71 6.90
C GLN A 241 47.70 -48.76 8.01
N MET A 242 47.08 -48.58 9.17
CA MET A 242 47.16 -49.54 10.27
C MET A 242 46.55 -50.90 9.88
N THR A 243 45.44 -50.89 9.15
CA THR A 243 44.81 -52.12 8.62
C THR A 243 45.75 -52.83 7.65
N ARG A 244 46.47 -52.10 6.80
CA ARG A 244 47.48 -52.66 5.90
C ARG A 244 48.63 -53.30 6.69
N GLN A 245 49.17 -52.58 7.69
CA GLN A 245 50.23 -53.12 8.56
C GLN A 245 49.76 -54.40 9.29
N ASN A 246 48.55 -54.40 9.83
CA ASN A 246 47.96 -55.59 10.44
C ASN A 246 47.79 -56.72 9.42
N THR A 247 47.43 -56.42 8.19
CA THR A 247 47.30 -57.42 7.11
C THR A 247 48.65 -58.04 6.77
N GLU A 248 49.70 -57.22 6.66
CA GLU A 248 51.08 -57.66 6.43
C GLU A 248 51.57 -58.53 7.60
N ALA A 249 51.37 -58.08 8.86
CA ALA A 249 51.70 -58.86 10.05
C ALA A 249 50.94 -60.20 10.12
N ILE A 250 49.66 -60.22 9.75
CA ILE A 250 48.88 -61.47 9.67
C ILE A 250 49.44 -62.39 8.57
N ALA A 251 49.90 -61.85 7.45
CA ALA A 251 50.52 -62.65 6.38
C ALA A 251 51.83 -63.29 6.86
N GLU A 252 52.68 -62.53 7.57
CA GLU A 252 53.91 -63.05 8.19
C GLU A 252 53.60 -64.13 9.25
N LEU A 253 52.62 -63.88 10.12
CA LEU A 253 52.15 -64.87 11.09
C LEU A 253 51.61 -66.14 10.43
N ARG A 254 50.90 -66.01 9.30
CA ARG A 254 50.45 -67.17 8.53
C ARG A 254 51.62 -67.94 7.92
N GLN A 255 52.61 -67.24 7.37
CA GLN A 255 53.80 -67.88 6.80
C GLN A 255 54.59 -68.64 7.87
N THR A 256 54.85 -68.01 9.02
CA THR A 256 55.52 -68.67 10.16
C THR A 256 54.69 -69.83 10.70
N THR A 257 53.37 -69.71 10.77
CA THR A 257 52.48 -70.83 11.15
C THR A 257 52.56 -71.98 10.15
N GLN A 258 52.62 -71.69 8.85
CA GLN A 258 52.80 -72.71 7.80
C GLN A 258 54.16 -73.41 7.92
N GLN A 259 55.24 -72.66 8.13
CA GLN A 259 56.56 -73.21 8.38
C GLN A 259 56.58 -74.10 9.62
N HIS A 260 56.04 -73.64 10.74
CA HIS A 260 55.91 -74.46 11.94
C HIS A 260 55.04 -75.71 11.69
N SER A 261 54.00 -75.62 10.85
CA SER A 261 53.19 -76.80 10.50
C SER A 261 53.98 -77.82 9.68
N GLU A 262 54.85 -77.37 8.77
CA GLU A 262 55.76 -78.22 8.01
C GLU A 262 56.81 -78.86 8.92
N GLU A 263 57.42 -78.07 9.81
CA GLU A 263 58.34 -78.55 10.85
C GLU A 263 57.67 -79.59 11.76
N ILE A 264 56.44 -79.33 12.23
CA ILE A 264 55.66 -80.29 13.02
C ILE A 264 55.38 -81.57 12.21
N SER A 265 55.12 -81.47 10.90
CA SER A 265 54.92 -82.63 10.03
C SER A 265 56.19 -83.48 9.90
N ASP A 266 57.34 -82.85 9.72
CA ASP A 266 58.63 -83.55 9.67
C ASP A 266 59.03 -84.12 11.04
N LEU A 267 58.73 -83.39 12.12
CA LEU A 267 58.88 -83.89 13.49
C LEU A 267 57.97 -85.11 13.73
N ARG A 268 56.74 -85.09 13.21
CA ARG A 268 55.82 -86.24 13.29
C ARG A 268 56.36 -87.44 12.51
N ARG A 269 56.95 -87.23 11.33
CA ARG A 269 57.57 -88.31 10.54
C ARG A 269 58.76 -88.93 11.28
N THR A 270 59.64 -88.10 11.84
CA THR A 270 60.77 -88.59 12.65
C THR A 270 60.32 -89.31 13.93
N VAL A 271 59.27 -88.83 14.60
CA VAL A 271 58.65 -89.55 15.72
C VAL A 271 58.07 -90.89 15.27
N GLN A 272 57.41 -90.98 14.11
CA GLN A 272 56.92 -92.25 13.57
C GLN A 272 58.06 -93.22 13.24
N GLU A 273 59.16 -92.74 12.65
CA GLU A 273 60.35 -93.55 12.40
C GLU A 273 60.96 -94.05 13.72
N LEU A 274 61.07 -93.19 14.74
CA LEU A 274 61.51 -93.58 16.08
C LEU A 274 60.58 -94.62 16.73
N VAL A 275 59.26 -94.49 16.55
CA VAL A 275 58.29 -95.50 17.01
C VAL A 275 58.51 -96.84 16.31
N GLU A 276 58.77 -96.85 15.01
CA GLU A 276 59.04 -98.09 14.27
C GLU A 276 60.38 -98.73 14.70
N VAL A 277 61.43 -97.92 14.89
CA VAL A 277 62.71 -98.37 15.46
C VAL A 277 62.51 -98.91 16.88
N GLN A 278 61.69 -98.27 17.71
CA GLN A 278 61.36 -98.76 19.05
C GLN A 278 60.61 -100.10 18.99
N LYS A 279 59.70 -100.26 18.04
CA LYS A 279 58.95 -101.50 17.82
C LYS A 279 59.87 -102.64 17.37
N GLN A 280 60.83 -102.38 16.48
CA GLN A 280 61.91 -103.31 16.14
C GLN A 280 62.78 -103.65 17.34
N THR A 281 63.14 -102.66 18.15
CA THR A 281 63.87 -102.88 19.41
C THR A 281 63.07 -103.76 20.39
N GLN A 282 61.75 -103.57 20.49
CA GLN A 282 60.87 -104.43 21.27
C GLN A 282 60.79 -105.85 20.71
N GLU A 283 60.77 -106.03 19.39
CA GLU A 283 60.85 -107.34 18.75
C GLU A 283 62.18 -108.04 19.04
N ASP A 284 63.30 -107.31 19.01
CA ASP A 284 64.62 -107.84 19.38
C ASP A 284 64.68 -108.23 20.86
N ILE A 285 64.08 -107.43 21.76
CA ILE A 285 63.91 -107.79 23.18
C ILE A 285 63.04 -109.05 23.32
N ARG A 286 61.97 -109.20 22.53
CA ARG A 286 61.15 -110.43 22.52
C ARG A 286 61.96 -111.65 22.04
N ARG A 287 62.82 -111.50 21.03
CA ARG A 287 63.73 -112.57 20.57
C ARG A 287 64.76 -112.94 21.64
N LEU A 288 65.32 -111.96 22.34
CA LEU A 288 66.20 -112.17 23.51
C LEU A 288 65.47 -112.88 24.66
N THR A 289 64.21 -112.53 24.92
CA THR A 289 63.38 -113.15 25.96
C THR A 289 63.10 -114.62 25.65
N TRP A 290 62.82 -114.96 24.38
CA TRP A 290 62.67 -116.35 23.93
C TRP A 290 63.97 -117.16 24.07
N GLY A 291 65.13 -116.57 23.76
CA GLY A 291 66.43 -117.21 23.98
C GLY A 291 66.74 -117.52 25.46
N LEU A 292 66.26 -116.67 26.38
CA LEU A 292 66.42 -116.88 27.83
C LEU A 292 65.49 -117.97 28.38
N ASP A 293 64.31 -118.14 27.80
CA ASP A 293 63.28 -119.09 28.26
C ASP A 293 63.56 -120.54 27.82
N ASP A 294 64.30 -120.73 26.72
CA ASP A 294 64.77 -122.05 26.25
C ASP A 294 65.91 -122.60 27.14
N LEU A 295 66.79 -121.73 27.63
CA LEU A 295 67.89 -122.09 28.53
C LEU A 295 67.41 -122.36 29.97
N ARG A 296 66.33 -121.71 30.40
CA ARG A 296 65.68 -121.93 31.71
C ARG A 296 64.93 -123.26 31.80
N LYS A 297 64.45 -123.80 30.67
CA LYS A 297 63.75 -125.10 30.60
C LYS A 297 64.69 -126.32 30.65
N GLN A 298 65.99 -126.20 30.38
CA GLN A 298 66.93 -127.32 30.39
C GLN A 298 67.74 -127.51 31.69
N VAL A 299 67.64 -126.60 32.68
CA VAL A 299 68.42 -126.68 33.95
C VAL A 299 67.54 -126.79 35.21
N GLY A 300 66.21 -126.74 35.07
CA GLY A 300 65.25 -126.84 36.18
C GLY A 300 64.88 -128.26 36.65
N GLY A 301 65.46 -129.31 36.05
CA GLY A 301 65.05 -130.72 36.23
C GLY A 301 65.82 -131.56 37.25
N LEU A 302 66.63 -130.99 38.16
CA LEU A 302 67.56 -131.75 39.02
C LEU A 302 67.33 -131.64 40.54
N SER A 303 66.25 -131.01 41.02
CA SER A 303 66.01 -130.79 42.46
C SER A 303 64.74 -131.44 43.03
N MET A 304 64.16 -132.44 42.36
CA MET A 304 62.97 -133.17 42.85
C MET A 304 63.21 -134.67 43.12
N THR A 305 64.35 -135.24 42.70
CA THR A 305 64.59 -136.70 42.75
C THR A 305 65.10 -137.22 44.11
N ILE A 306 65.56 -136.36 45.02
CA ILE A 306 66.15 -136.79 46.31
C ILE A 306 65.12 -136.85 47.46
N GLY A 307 63.94 -136.24 47.32
CA GLY A 307 62.92 -136.20 48.38
C GLY A 307 62.14 -137.52 48.58
N TYR A 308 61.84 -138.23 47.49
CA TYR A 308 60.97 -139.43 47.55
C TYR A 308 61.66 -140.68 48.12
N THR A 309 62.98 -140.79 48.04
CA THR A 309 63.71 -141.97 48.56
C THR A 309 63.75 -141.99 50.09
N LEU A 310 63.88 -140.82 50.73
CA LEU A 310 63.93 -140.71 52.19
C LEU A 310 62.57 -141.04 52.83
N GLU A 311 61.47 -140.56 52.25
CA GLU A 311 60.11 -140.84 52.73
C GLU A 311 59.75 -142.32 52.62
N ASN A 312 60.05 -142.96 51.49
CA ASN A 312 59.72 -144.37 51.26
C ASN A 312 60.48 -145.32 52.22
N ALA A 313 61.69 -144.97 52.61
CA ALA A 313 62.45 -145.73 53.60
C ALA A 313 61.88 -145.53 55.01
N ALA A 314 61.46 -144.31 55.34
CA ALA A 314 60.84 -143.98 56.63
C ALA A 314 59.60 -144.83 56.94
N TYR A 315 58.69 -145.01 55.98
CA TYR A 315 57.46 -145.79 56.22
C TYR A 315 57.72 -147.25 56.61
N LYS A 316 58.81 -147.85 56.09
CA LYS A 316 59.14 -149.26 56.36
C LYS A 316 59.80 -149.45 57.72
N ALA A 317 60.67 -148.52 58.13
CA ALA A 317 61.47 -148.68 59.33
C ALA A 317 60.84 -148.09 60.59
N LEU A 318 60.15 -146.95 60.46
CA LEU A 318 59.61 -146.21 61.62
C LEU A 318 58.67 -147.04 62.50
N PRO A 319 57.80 -147.94 62.00
CA PRO A 319 56.93 -148.71 62.89
C PRO A 319 57.70 -149.58 63.89
N HIS A 320 58.83 -150.16 63.47
CA HIS A 320 59.66 -150.96 64.38
C HIS A 320 60.52 -150.07 65.28
N LEU A 321 61.09 -148.99 64.76
CA LEU A 321 61.94 -148.07 65.54
C LEU A 321 61.16 -147.33 66.63
N LEU A 322 59.98 -146.80 66.31
CA LEU A 322 59.12 -146.11 67.27
C LEU A 322 58.61 -147.06 68.36
N ASN A 323 58.38 -148.33 68.04
CA ASN A 323 58.05 -149.34 69.03
C ASN A 323 59.24 -149.67 69.94
N ARG A 324 60.44 -149.89 69.37
CA ARG A 324 61.66 -150.19 70.12
C ARG A 324 62.05 -149.05 71.07
N ASP A 325 62.04 -147.82 70.58
CA ASP A 325 62.63 -146.68 71.29
C ASP A 325 61.63 -145.95 72.19
N TYR A 326 60.34 -145.97 71.84
CA TYR A 326 59.30 -145.22 72.55
C TYR A 326 58.09 -146.07 72.97
N GLY A 327 58.08 -147.38 72.69
CA GLY A 327 56.95 -148.27 72.99
C GLY A 327 55.69 -147.95 72.20
N LEU A 328 55.80 -147.24 71.07
CA LEU A 328 54.67 -146.84 70.24
C LEU A 328 54.28 -147.97 69.28
N GLN A 329 53.11 -148.56 69.47
CA GLN A 329 52.54 -149.50 68.50
C GLN A 329 51.76 -148.73 67.44
N ILE A 330 52.25 -148.70 66.21
CA ILE A 330 51.57 -148.01 65.09
C ILE A 330 50.25 -148.71 64.77
N GLU A 331 49.18 -147.93 64.71
CA GLU A 331 47.85 -148.37 64.29
C GLU A 331 47.66 -147.99 62.81
N GLY A 332 47.79 -148.98 61.93
CA GLY A 332 47.71 -148.80 60.47
C GLY A 332 49.05 -148.41 59.85
N ASP A 333 48.99 -147.72 58.70
CA ASP A 333 50.17 -147.33 57.92
C ASP A 333 50.54 -145.85 58.16
N LEU A 334 51.84 -145.58 58.23
CA LEU A 334 52.35 -144.21 58.13
C LEU A 334 52.32 -143.78 56.65
N THR A 335 51.68 -142.64 56.35
CA THR A 335 51.49 -142.16 54.97
C THR A 335 51.69 -140.66 54.85
N ARG A 336 52.06 -140.20 53.65
CA ARG A 336 52.05 -138.79 53.27
C ARG A 336 50.64 -138.38 52.91
N ARG A 337 50.15 -137.31 53.52
CA ARG A 337 48.81 -136.79 53.27
C ARG A 337 48.74 -135.31 53.58
N PHE A 338 47.76 -134.65 52.97
CA PHE A 338 47.30 -133.35 53.46
C PHE A 338 46.37 -133.57 54.66
N VAL A 339 46.62 -132.85 55.74
CA VAL A 339 45.79 -132.82 56.95
C VAL A 339 45.33 -131.40 57.22
N GLU A 340 44.10 -131.26 57.70
CA GLU A 340 43.57 -129.96 58.10
C GLU A 340 44.05 -129.58 59.49
N ASP A 341 44.38 -128.30 59.68
CA ASP A 341 44.54 -127.70 61.00
C ASP A 341 43.20 -127.24 61.59
N ASN A 342 43.23 -126.58 62.76
CA ASN A 342 42.03 -126.08 63.42
C ASN A 342 41.35 -124.87 62.72
N GLN A 343 41.96 -124.34 61.66
CA GLN A 343 41.42 -123.24 60.85
C GLN A 343 40.88 -123.71 59.49
N GLY A 344 40.95 -125.02 59.21
CA GLY A 344 40.47 -125.62 57.96
C GLY A 344 41.46 -125.52 56.79
N GLU A 345 42.71 -125.13 57.04
CA GLU A 345 43.75 -125.06 56.03
C GLU A 345 44.45 -126.41 55.87
N HIS A 346 44.63 -126.88 54.64
CA HIS A 346 45.28 -128.15 54.35
C HIS A 346 46.81 -128.01 54.36
N ILE A 347 47.47 -128.79 55.22
CA ILE A 347 48.93 -128.83 55.36
C ILE A 347 49.44 -130.21 54.95
N GLU A 348 50.43 -130.26 54.06
CA GLU A 348 51.08 -131.51 53.69
C GLU A 348 52.02 -132.00 54.79
N VAL A 349 51.79 -133.23 55.27
CA VAL A 349 52.66 -133.92 56.22
C VAL A 349 53.27 -135.14 55.53
N ASN A 350 54.59 -135.27 55.62
CA ASN A 350 55.31 -136.34 54.93
C ASN A 350 55.10 -137.68 55.64
N ILE A 351 55.03 -137.71 56.96
CA ILE A 351 54.81 -138.93 57.74
C ILE A 351 53.65 -138.68 58.70
N PHE A 352 52.52 -139.33 58.47
CA PHE A 352 51.34 -139.21 59.32
C PHE A 352 50.72 -140.57 59.64
N GLY A 353 50.34 -140.80 60.90
CA GLY A 353 49.57 -141.97 61.30
C GLY A 353 49.24 -141.97 62.79
N GLN A 354 48.55 -143.01 63.28
CA GLN A 354 48.22 -143.14 64.69
C GLN A 354 49.05 -144.23 65.35
N ALA A 355 49.28 -144.11 66.66
CA ALA A 355 49.99 -145.09 67.46
C ALA A 355 49.38 -145.17 68.86
N ARG A 356 49.47 -146.35 69.49
CA ARG A 356 49.02 -146.57 70.86
C ARG A 356 50.20 -146.78 71.79
N ARG A 357 50.16 -146.15 72.97
CA ARG A 357 51.12 -146.35 74.07
C ARG A 357 50.40 -146.34 75.40
N ASN A 358 50.55 -147.41 76.19
CA ASN A 358 49.93 -147.54 77.52
C ASN A 358 48.42 -147.26 77.55
N GLY A 359 47.70 -147.61 76.48
CA GLY A 359 46.25 -147.40 76.34
C GLY A 359 45.85 -146.04 75.74
N GLU A 360 46.77 -145.08 75.61
CA GLU A 360 46.50 -143.77 74.99
C GLU A 360 46.82 -143.79 73.49
N THR A 361 46.00 -143.11 72.69
CA THR A 361 46.23 -142.92 71.24
C THR A 361 46.99 -141.61 71.00
N LEU A 362 48.09 -141.71 70.26
CA LEU A 362 48.94 -140.62 69.80
C LEU A 362 48.87 -140.51 68.28
N THR A 363 49.04 -139.30 67.74
CA THR A 363 49.15 -139.05 66.30
C THR A 363 50.58 -138.69 65.95
N ILE A 364 51.22 -139.52 65.14
CA ILE A 364 52.56 -139.28 64.62
C ILE A 364 52.46 -138.26 63.49
N VAL A 365 53.28 -137.22 63.59
CA VAL A 365 53.44 -136.20 62.54
C VAL A 365 54.91 -136.04 62.28
N GLY A 366 55.32 -136.15 61.03
CA GLY A 366 56.71 -136.06 60.68
C GLY A 366 57.02 -135.49 59.31
N GLU A 367 58.28 -135.10 59.17
CA GLU A 367 58.84 -134.47 57.99
C GLU A 367 60.18 -135.12 57.64
N SER A 368 60.40 -135.29 56.33
CA SER A 368 61.63 -135.88 55.80
C SER A 368 62.47 -134.80 55.13
N LYS A 369 63.76 -134.73 55.46
CA LYS A 369 64.67 -133.74 54.88
C LYS A 369 66.07 -134.30 54.69
N ALA A 370 66.70 -134.06 53.53
CA ALA A 370 68.03 -134.58 53.25
C ALA A 370 69.08 -134.07 54.26
N GLN A 371 69.01 -132.79 54.63
CA GLN A 371 69.87 -132.19 55.64
C GLN A 371 69.03 -131.36 56.61
N LEU A 372 69.21 -131.57 57.92
CA LEU A 372 68.45 -130.90 58.98
C LEU A 372 69.26 -129.79 59.66
N SER A 373 68.70 -128.59 59.72
CA SER A 373 69.22 -127.48 60.51
C SER A 373 68.32 -127.12 61.70
N LYS A 374 68.82 -126.32 62.66
CA LYS A 374 68.02 -125.82 63.79
C LYS A 374 66.79 -125.03 63.31
N ASN A 375 66.97 -124.19 62.28
CA ASN A 375 65.86 -123.44 61.66
C ASN A 375 64.80 -124.36 61.04
N ASP A 376 65.19 -125.53 60.53
CA ASP A 376 64.23 -126.51 60.00
C ASP A 376 63.44 -127.17 61.12
N VAL A 377 64.08 -127.49 62.26
CA VAL A 377 63.40 -127.98 63.47
C VAL A 377 62.38 -126.95 63.96
N ASP A 378 62.78 -125.69 64.07
CA ASP A 378 61.91 -124.58 64.50
C ASP A 378 60.74 -124.38 63.53
N SER A 379 61.02 -124.44 62.23
CA SER A 379 59.99 -124.31 61.19
C SER A 379 59.02 -125.49 61.23
N PHE A 380 59.48 -126.72 61.43
CA PHE A 380 58.63 -127.89 61.57
C PHE A 380 57.72 -127.78 62.80
N LEU A 381 58.27 -127.40 63.95
CA LEU A 381 57.51 -127.18 65.18
C LEU A 381 56.47 -126.07 65.03
N ARG A 382 56.86 -124.90 64.50
CA ARG A 382 55.96 -123.75 64.35
C ARG A 382 54.91 -123.96 63.26
N ARG A 383 55.29 -124.51 62.11
CA ARG A 383 54.42 -124.58 60.92
C ARG A 383 53.62 -125.86 60.83
N LYS A 384 54.04 -126.97 61.45
CA LYS A 384 53.27 -128.22 61.43
C LYS A 384 52.76 -128.56 62.82
N ILE A 385 53.64 -128.72 63.81
CA ILE A 385 53.22 -129.21 65.13
C ILE A 385 52.28 -128.23 65.84
N GLN A 386 52.64 -126.95 65.99
CA GLN A 386 51.79 -125.95 66.66
C GLN A 386 50.44 -125.76 65.96
N ARG A 387 50.41 -125.82 64.62
CA ARG A 387 49.16 -125.71 63.86
C ARG A 387 48.26 -126.93 64.05
N LEU A 388 48.83 -128.13 64.08
CA LEU A 388 48.08 -129.38 64.20
C LEU A 388 47.68 -129.70 65.64
N GLN A 389 48.38 -129.18 66.65
CA GLN A 389 48.11 -129.43 68.07
C GLN A 389 46.69 -129.03 68.49
N GLY A 390 46.09 -128.03 67.82
CA GLY A 390 44.70 -127.61 68.05
C GLY A 390 43.65 -128.62 67.60
N ARG A 391 43.98 -129.51 66.65
CA ARG A 391 43.06 -130.54 66.12
C ARG A 391 43.40 -131.95 66.60
N TYR A 392 44.68 -132.22 66.81
CA TYR A 392 45.23 -133.49 67.29
C TYR A 392 45.91 -133.24 68.65
N PRO A 393 45.28 -133.59 69.78
CA PRO A 393 45.78 -133.18 71.10
C PRO A 393 47.07 -133.90 71.51
N ASN A 394 47.25 -135.16 71.10
CA ASN A 394 48.39 -136.00 71.49
C ASN A 394 49.33 -136.24 70.31
N LEU A 395 50.07 -135.21 69.90
CA LEU A 395 51.02 -135.30 68.79
C LEU A 395 52.35 -135.92 69.23
N PHE A 396 52.89 -136.79 68.38
CA PHE A 396 54.24 -137.33 68.50
C PHE A 396 55.08 -136.88 67.29
N PRO A 397 55.93 -135.85 67.45
CA PRO A 397 56.70 -135.29 66.34
C PRO A 397 57.90 -136.16 65.97
N VAL A 398 58.06 -136.44 64.68
CA VAL A 398 59.14 -137.27 64.13
C VAL A 398 59.85 -136.56 62.97
N LEU A 399 61.18 -136.53 62.97
CA LEU A 399 61.97 -136.06 61.84
C LEU A 399 62.83 -137.18 61.29
N VAL A 400 62.81 -137.30 59.96
CA VAL A 400 63.60 -138.29 59.23
C VAL A 400 64.60 -137.59 58.33
N VAL A 401 65.88 -137.86 58.54
CA VAL A 401 66.94 -137.05 57.93
C VAL A 401 68.10 -137.90 57.43
N HIS A 402 68.88 -137.43 56.46
CA HIS A 402 70.11 -138.15 56.08
C HIS A 402 71.31 -137.68 56.90
N MET A 403 71.39 -136.38 57.16
CA MET A 403 72.45 -135.74 57.95
C MET A 403 71.94 -134.46 58.64
N THR A 404 72.67 -133.97 59.63
CA THR A 404 72.45 -132.64 60.22
C THR A 404 73.42 -131.62 59.63
N SER A 405 73.06 -130.33 59.71
CA SER A 405 73.96 -129.23 59.31
C SER A 405 75.02 -128.92 60.36
N GLU A 406 74.73 -129.21 61.63
CA GLU A 406 75.61 -128.95 62.78
C GLU A 406 75.55 -130.14 63.76
N TRP A 407 76.58 -130.27 64.59
CA TRP A 407 76.78 -131.42 65.48
C TRP A 407 75.75 -131.52 66.61
N ASP A 408 75.15 -130.40 67.00
CA ASP A 408 74.21 -130.30 68.14
C ASP A 408 72.74 -130.26 67.71
N VAL A 409 72.42 -130.31 66.42
CA VAL A 409 71.03 -130.23 65.91
C VAL A 409 70.18 -131.41 66.37
N GLU A 410 70.75 -132.62 66.41
CA GLU A 410 70.05 -133.81 66.88
C GLU A 410 69.71 -133.70 68.38
N ALA A 411 70.67 -133.24 69.18
CA ALA A 411 70.45 -132.99 70.61
C ALA A 411 69.38 -131.91 70.81
N TYR A 412 69.47 -130.81 70.05
CA TYR A 412 68.52 -129.71 70.07
C TYR A 412 67.08 -130.17 69.75
N ALA A 413 66.90 -130.99 68.71
CA ALA A 413 65.59 -131.52 68.37
C ALA A 413 65.02 -132.45 69.45
N ARG A 414 65.86 -133.32 70.04
CA ARG A 414 65.42 -134.23 71.12
C ARG A 414 65.09 -133.50 72.41
N GLU A 415 65.82 -132.44 72.78
CA GLU A 415 65.50 -131.58 73.93
C GLU A 415 64.12 -130.90 73.77
N LEU A 416 63.73 -130.58 72.53
CA LEU A 416 62.40 -130.05 72.21
C LEU A 416 61.31 -131.13 72.07
N GLY A 417 61.63 -132.39 72.39
CA GLY A 417 60.68 -133.50 72.37
C GLY A 417 60.42 -134.09 70.98
N VAL A 418 61.26 -133.79 69.98
CA VAL A 418 61.15 -134.34 68.62
C VAL A 418 62.02 -135.60 68.48
N ALA A 419 61.41 -136.70 68.06
CA ALA A 419 62.14 -137.92 67.75
C ALA A 419 62.85 -137.76 66.39
N VAL A 420 64.18 -137.87 66.38
CA VAL A 420 64.97 -137.78 65.15
C VAL A 420 65.53 -139.15 64.79
N TYR A 421 65.26 -139.57 63.56
CA TYR A 421 65.83 -140.77 62.95
C TYR A 421 66.61 -140.42 61.69
N PHE A 422 67.76 -141.08 61.55
CA PHE A 422 68.57 -140.96 60.36
C PHE A 422 68.26 -142.08 59.39
N SER A 423 68.33 -141.80 58.09
CA SER A 423 67.96 -142.78 57.07
C SER A 423 68.87 -144.01 57.02
N TYR A 424 70.04 -143.98 57.65
CA TYR A 424 70.94 -145.14 57.83
C TYR A 424 70.59 -146.00 59.07
N GLN A 425 69.57 -145.62 59.84
CA GLN A 425 69.01 -146.42 60.93
C GLN A 425 67.83 -147.29 60.47
N PHE A 426 67.45 -147.20 59.19
CA PHE A 426 66.26 -147.82 58.59
C PHE A 426 66.48 -149.22 58.06
#